data_AF-A0A6D2KAG5-F1
#
_entry.id   AF-A0A6D2KAG5-F1
#
_cell.length_a   1.000
_cell.length_b   1.000
_cell.length_c   1.000
_cell.angle_alpha   90.00
_cell.angle_beta   90.00
_cell.angle_gamma   90.00
#
_symmetry.space_group_name_H-M   'P 1'
#
loop_
_entity.id
_entity.type
_entity.pdbx_description
1 polymer ?
#
loop_
_entity_poly.entity_id
_entity_poly.type
_entity_poly.pdbx_seq_one_letter_code
_entity_poly.pdbx_strand_id
1 'polypeptide(L)'
;MFLDLTKSLRLRSLEVNRNICGLRSTQIVAPHVHSLRFRNTHLSRTLVDAASLTEAKLDIFFLSTALHFDADFLQVTVFKMLEKLHNVEKLTFGGNFLQILSLAEVLGVPFPEFKVKALTFETVIFRYVIPGIERLLQNSPDLEKLTLRVKNCNTITEEHLDKFLNSQGLNTDQRWRSKDGVLWNKSHQNVEAKHVVSLVELVFKNTKILDKIVLLLNERYTGSISGELVATLSHNNKVSTSRSTDTSDGW
;
A
#
# COMPACT_ATOMS: atom_id res chain seq x y z
N MET A 1 -15.81 2.43 20.80
CA MET A 1 -16.79 1.40 20.38
C MET A 1 -16.09 0.04 20.44
N PHE A 2 -16.79 -1.05 20.68
CA PHE A 2 -16.20 -2.40 20.71
C PHE A 2 -17.11 -3.30 19.88
N LEU A 3 -16.54 -3.94 18.87
CA LEU A 3 -17.19 -4.85 17.95
C LEU A 3 -16.64 -6.25 18.21
N ASP A 4 -17.43 -7.03 18.94
CA ASP A 4 -17.14 -8.43 19.26
C ASP A 4 -17.84 -9.34 18.27
N LEU A 5 -17.06 -10.03 17.43
CA LEU A 5 -17.54 -10.98 16.43
C LEU A 5 -17.17 -12.42 16.81
N THR A 6 -16.76 -12.67 18.06
CA THR A 6 -16.33 -14.01 18.53
C THR A 6 -17.48 -15.03 18.40
N LYS A 7 -18.73 -14.60 18.61
CA LYS A 7 -19.92 -15.47 18.47
C LYS A 7 -20.38 -15.64 17.02
N SER A 8 -19.82 -14.87 16.09
CA SER A 8 -20.22 -14.87 14.67
C SER A 8 -19.41 -15.90 13.87
N LEU A 9 -19.57 -17.18 14.20
CA LEU A 9 -18.77 -18.29 13.64
C LEU A 9 -18.85 -18.43 12.11
N ARG A 10 -19.94 -17.93 11.49
CA ARG A 10 -20.16 -17.98 10.04
C ARG A 10 -19.60 -16.77 9.30
N LEU A 11 -19.20 -15.71 10.01
CA LEU A 11 -18.69 -14.49 9.38
C LEU A 11 -17.26 -14.74 8.88
N ARG A 12 -17.08 -14.75 7.55
CA ARG A 12 -15.79 -15.01 6.91
C ARG A 12 -15.11 -13.76 6.36
N SER A 13 -15.89 -12.73 6.04
CA SER A 13 -15.39 -11.48 5.49
C SER A 13 -15.89 -10.31 6.33
N LEU A 14 -15.00 -9.37 6.63
CA LEU A 14 -15.29 -8.14 7.34
C LEU A 14 -14.78 -6.95 6.54
N GLU A 15 -15.69 -6.03 6.25
CA GLU A 15 -15.36 -4.76 5.63
C GLU A 15 -15.66 -3.62 6.60
N VAL A 16 -14.66 -2.76 6.80
CA VAL A 16 -14.76 -1.58 7.64
C VAL A 16 -14.33 -0.39 6.82
N ASN A 17 -15.32 0.37 6.37
CA ASN A 17 -15.12 1.59 5.59
C ASN A 17 -15.59 2.79 6.42
N ARG A 18 -14.65 3.65 6.82
CA ARG A 18 -14.94 4.81 7.67
C ARG A 18 -14.33 6.08 7.11
N ASN A 19 -15.23 7.00 6.78
CA ASN A 19 -14.89 8.26 6.12
C ASN A 19 -14.99 9.48 7.07
N ILE A 20 -15.38 9.28 8.34
CA ILE A 20 -15.65 10.37 9.29
C ILE A 20 -14.60 10.39 10.41
N CYS A 21 -13.97 11.54 10.59
CA CYS A 21 -13.08 11.86 11.70
C CYS A 21 -13.90 12.13 12.97
N GLY A 22 -13.60 11.47 14.10
CA GLY A 22 -14.18 11.82 15.41
C GLY A 22 -14.89 10.71 16.20
N LEU A 23 -15.13 9.52 15.64
CA LEU A 23 -15.68 8.40 16.43
C LEU A 23 -14.57 7.68 17.21
N ARG A 24 -14.76 7.52 18.54
CA ARG A 24 -13.83 6.81 19.44
C ARG A 24 -13.38 5.46 18.85
N SER A 25 -12.08 5.18 18.99
CA SER A 25 -11.39 3.93 18.61
C SER A 25 -12.29 2.69 18.75
N THR A 26 -12.35 1.85 17.72
CA THR A 26 -13.22 0.68 17.70
C THR A 26 -12.47 -0.64 17.85
N GLN A 27 -12.49 -1.23 19.05
CA GLN A 27 -12.32 -2.67 19.32
C GLN A 27 -12.78 -3.59 18.20
N ILE A 28 -11.96 -4.36 17.48
CA ILE A 28 -12.46 -5.45 16.62
C ILE A 28 -11.82 -6.76 17.09
N VAL A 29 -12.67 -7.66 17.57
CA VAL A 29 -12.31 -9.04 17.90
C VAL A 29 -13.02 -9.92 16.88
N ALA A 30 -12.27 -10.53 15.96
CA ALA A 30 -12.83 -11.26 14.84
C ALA A 30 -12.02 -12.52 14.52
N PRO A 31 -11.92 -13.47 15.46
CA PRO A 31 -11.02 -14.61 15.37
C PRO A 31 -11.33 -15.56 14.21
N HIS A 32 -12.54 -15.55 13.67
CA HIS A 32 -12.99 -16.48 12.62
C HIS A 32 -13.07 -15.84 11.22
N VAL A 33 -12.75 -14.55 11.11
CA VAL A 33 -12.72 -13.83 9.84
C VAL A 33 -11.46 -14.24 9.07
N HIS A 34 -11.63 -14.51 7.79
CA HIS A 34 -10.56 -14.91 6.87
C HIS A 34 -10.14 -13.76 5.96
N SER A 35 -11.08 -12.85 5.66
CA SER A 35 -10.88 -11.70 4.79
C SER A 35 -11.18 -10.40 5.53
N LEU A 36 -10.20 -9.49 5.56
CA LEU A 36 -10.37 -8.16 6.13
C LEU A 36 -10.18 -7.08 5.06
N ARG A 37 -11.17 -6.19 4.92
CA ARG A 37 -11.04 -4.95 4.16
C ARG A 37 -11.17 -3.78 5.11
N PHE A 38 -10.11 -2.98 5.22
CA PHE A 38 -10.04 -1.92 6.20
C PHE A 38 -9.61 -0.61 5.56
N ARG A 39 -10.49 0.39 5.64
CA ARG A 39 -10.23 1.76 5.21
C ARG A 39 -10.75 2.74 6.24
N ASN A 40 -9.86 3.52 6.84
CA ASN A 40 -10.22 4.42 7.93
C ASN A 40 -9.27 5.63 8.03
N THR A 41 -9.77 6.75 8.55
CA THR A 41 -9.01 7.98 8.86
C THR A 41 -8.03 7.79 10.00
N HIS A 42 -8.50 7.12 11.05
CA HIS A 42 -7.69 6.69 12.17
C HIS A 42 -7.76 5.18 12.16
N LEU A 43 -6.71 4.55 11.64
CA LEU A 43 -6.50 3.13 11.82
C LEU A 43 -6.73 2.84 13.31
N SER A 44 -7.85 2.24 13.68
CA SER A 44 -8.18 2.13 15.09
C SER A 44 -7.27 1.06 15.71
N ARG A 45 -6.82 1.26 16.96
CA ARG A 45 -5.86 0.42 17.72
C ARG A 45 -6.25 -1.07 17.95
N THR A 46 -6.91 -1.75 17.02
CA THR A 46 -7.98 -2.65 17.42
C THR A 46 -8.28 -3.78 16.44
N LEU A 47 -7.25 -4.34 15.79
CA LEU A 47 -7.32 -5.75 15.43
C LEU A 47 -6.77 -6.53 16.63
N VAL A 48 -7.64 -7.00 17.50
CA VAL A 48 -7.23 -7.63 18.78
C VAL A 48 -6.86 -9.09 18.55
N ASP A 49 -7.70 -9.81 17.80
CA ASP A 49 -7.49 -11.20 17.40
C ASP A 49 -7.93 -11.39 15.94
N ALA A 50 -6.99 -11.89 15.14
CA ALA A 50 -7.11 -12.07 13.70
C ALA A 50 -6.32 -13.30 13.22
N ALA A 51 -6.16 -14.30 14.09
CA ALA A 51 -5.33 -15.46 13.81
C ALA A 51 -5.75 -16.25 12.55
N SER A 52 -7.03 -16.20 12.17
CA SER A 52 -7.57 -16.89 10.99
C SER A 52 -7.52 -16.08 9.69
N LEU A 53 -6.97 -14.85 9.70
CA LEU A 53 -6.88 -14.05 8.47
C LEU A 53 -5.92 -14.69 7.46
N THR A 54 -6.43 -14.94 6.26
CA THR A 54 -5.65 -15.41 5.12
C THR A 54 -5.47 -14.31 4.07
N GLU A 55 -6.37 -13.32 4.06
CA GLU A 55 -6.27 -12.15 3.20
C GLU A 55 -6.62 -10.84 3.94
N ALA A 56 -5.90 -9.77 3.63
CA ALA A 56 -6.25 -8.44 4.12
C ALA A 56 -5.96 -7.34 3.08
N LYS A 57 -6.83 -6.34 3.07
CA LYS A 57 -6.70 -5.10 2.32
C LYS A 57 -6.73 -3.92 3.27
N LEU A 58 -5.68 -3.11 3.25
CA LEU A 58 -5.49 -1.97 4.14
C LEU A 58 -5.33 -0.68 3.34
N ASP A 59 -6.11 0.34 3.69
CA ASP A 59 -5.94 1.70 3.17
C ASP A 59 -6.26 2.73 4.25
N ILE A 60 -5.80 3.96 4.04
CA ILE A 60 -6.07 5.09 4.94
C ILE A 60 -6.99 6.05 4.18
N PHE A 61 -8.09 6.45 4.82
CA PHE A 61 -8.92 7.53 4.29
C PHE A 61 -8.30 8.87 4.67
N PHE A 62 -7.86 9.65 3.70
CA PHE A 62 -7.32 10.98 3.92
C PHE A 62 -8.21 12.04 3.27
N LEU A 63 -8.64 13.02 4.06
CA LEU A 63 -9.31 14.23 3.58
C LEU A 63 -8.27 15.34 3.53
N SER A 64 -8.06 15.96 2.36
CA SER A 64 -7.07 17.04 2.22
C SER A 64 -7.38 18.27 3.07
N THR A 65 -8.64 18.45 3.47
CA THR A 65 -9.10 19.51 4.37
C THR A 65 -8.89 19.19 5.86
N ALA A 66 -8.36 18.01 6.20
CA ALA A 66 -8.03 17.68 7.57
C ALA A 66 -6.93 18.62 8.08
N LEU A 67 -7.29 19.46 9.06
CA LEU A 67 -6.43 20.51 9.60
C LEU A 67 -5.14 19.98 10.26
N HIS A 68 -5.05 18.68 10.54
CA HIS A 68 -3.90 18.08 11.20
C HIS A 68 -3.53 16.72 10.59
N PHE A 69 -2.38 16.67 9.93
CA PHE A 69 -1.68 15.43 9.61
C PHE A 69 -0.79 15.06 10.81
N ASP A 70 -1.13 13.98 11.52
CA ASP A 70 -0.35 13.44 12.63
C ASP A 70 0.37 12.17 12.16
N ALA A 71 1.55 12.36 11.58
CA ALA A 71 2.31 11.26 10.99
C ALA A 71 2.83 10.28 12.04
N ASP A 72 3.17 10.76 13.25
CA ASP A 72 3.70 9.91 14.31
C ASP A 72 2.62 8.95 14.81
N PHE A 73 1.39 9.46 15.02
CA PHE A 73 0.24 8.63 15.35
C PHE A 73 -0.05 7.61 14.25
N LEU A 74 -0.04 8.02 12.99
CA LEU A 74 -0.32 7.15 11.86
C LEU A 74 0.73 6.04 11.75
N GLN A 75 2.00 6.35 11.89
CA GLN A 75 3.08 5.36 11.87
C GLN A 75 2.93 4.33 12.99
N VAL A 76 2.87 4.75 14.26
CA VAL A 76 2.72 3.83 15.40
C VAL A 76 1.54 2.87 15.20
N THR A 77 0.47 3.38 14.61
CA THR A 77 -0.75 2.63 14.39
C THR A 77 -0.65 1.65 13.22
N VAL A 78 -0.05 2.08 12.10
CA VAL A 78 0.24 1.22 10.94
C VAL A 78 1.06 0.01 11.36
N PHE A 79 2.15 0.20 12.12
CA PHE A 79 3.02 -0.91 12.52
C PHE A 79 2.34 -1.89 13.47
N LYS A 80 1.54 -1.39 14.44
CA LYS A 80 0.72 -2.25 15.30
C LYS A 80 -0.26 -3.11 14.50
N MET A 81 -0.79 -2.61 13.38
CA MET A 81 -1.62 -3.42 12.49
C MET A 81 -0.80 -4.45 11.72
N LEU A 82 0.37 -4.08 11.18
CA LEU A 82 1.22 -4.99 10.43
C LEU A 82 1.66 -6.20 11.27
N GLU A 83 2.02 -5.99 12.54
CA GLU A 83 2.35 -7.08 13.48
C GLU A 83 1.22 -8.12 13.62
N LYS A 84 -0.03 -7.70 13.50
CA LYS A 84 -1.20 -8.58 13.56
C LYS A 84 -1.47 -9.36 12.27
N LEU A 85 -0.79 -9.02 11.18
CA LEU A 85 -0.98 -9.63 9.87
C LEU A 85 0.15 -10.61 9.49
N HIS A 86 0.96 -11.04 10.46
CA HIS A 86 2.10 -11.93 10.23
C HIS A 86 1.75 -13.30 9.60
N ASN A 87 0.50 -13.75 9.73
CA ASN A 87 0.03 -15.02 9.14
C ASN A 87 -0.71 -14.84 7.80
N VAL A 88 -0.88 -13.60 7.33
CA VAL A 88 -1.66 -13.34 6.13
C VAL A 88 -0.86 -13.72 4.89
N GLU A 89 -1.44 -14.57 4.04
CA GLU A 89 -0.79 -14.99 2.79
C GLU A 89 -1.01 -13.99 1.65
N LYS A 90 -2.11 -13.23 1.69
CA LYS A 90 -2.50 -12.26 0.66
C LYS A 90 -2.71 -10.86 1.22
N LEU A 91 -1.81 -9.92 0.91
CA LEU A 91 -1.93 -8.53 1.36
C LEU A 91 -2.18 -7.57 0.20
N THR A 92 -3.06 -6.59 0.44
CA THR A 92 -3.31 -5.47 -0.46
C THR A 92 -3.11 -4.16 0.29
N PHE A 93 -2.29 -3.26 -0.24
CA PHE A 93 -2.07 -1.92 0.31
C PHE A 93 -2.57 -0.84 -0.63
N GLY A 94 -3.37 0.08 -0.09
CA GLY A 94 -3.78 1.31 -0.76
C GLY A 94 -2.71 2.39 -0.74
N GLY A 95 -2.83 3.35 -1.66
CA GLY A 95 -1.83 4.41 -1.87
C GLY A 95 -1.48 5.21 -0.61
N ASN A 96 -2.47 5.62 0.19
CA ASN A 96 -2.20 6.38 1.43
C ASN A 96 -1.45 5.53 2.46
N PHE A 97 -1.79 4.24 2.54
CA PHE A 97 -1.07 3.32 3.41
C PHE A 97 0.40 3.18 2.98
N LEU A 98 0.65 3.04 1.66
CA LEU A 98 2.00 2.98 1.11
C LEU A 98 2.80 4.27 1.33
N GLN A 99 2.16 5.44 1.33
CA GLN A 99 2.82 6.70 1.67
C GLN A 99 3.29 6.75 3.12
N ILE A 100 2.46 6.27 4.07
CA ILE A 100 2.86 6.18 5.49
C ILE A 100 3.99 5.16 5.68
N LEU A 101 3.95 4.02 5.00
CA LEU A 101 5.05 3.06 5.03
C LEU A 101 6.34 3.66 4.45
N SER A 102 6.24 4.42 3.38
CA SER A 102 7.41 5.09 2.80
C SER A 102 7.99 6.12 3.76
N LEU A 103 7.14 6.87 4.45
CA LEU A 103 7.59 7.79 5.49
C LEU A 103 8.31 7.06 6.63
N ALA A 104 7.79 5.91 7.05
CA ALA A 104 8.41 5.10 8.09
C ALA A 104 9.80 4.55 7.68
N GLU A 105 9.95 4.08 6.44
CA GLU A 105 11.27 3.68 5.90
C GLU A 105 12.23 4.88 5.87
N VAL A 106 11.77 6.07 5.45
CA VAL A 106 12.59 7.29 5.45
C VAL A 106 13.10 7.65 6.85
N LEU A 107 12.26 7.42 7.87
CA LEU A 107 12.60 7.64 9.28
C LEU A 107 13.41 6.50 9.90
N GLY A 108 13.68 5.42 9.16
CA GLY A 108 14.45 4.28 9.63
C GLY A 108 13.69 3.37 10.60
N VAL A 109 12.35 3.37 10.55
CA VAL A 109 11.51 2.49 11.37
C VAL A 109 11.70 1.04 10.92
N PRO A 110 11.92 0.08 11.84
CA PRO A 110 12.06 -1.34 11.48
C PRO A 110 10.73 -1.92 10.98
N PHE A 111 10.79 -2.72 9.92
CA PHE A 111 9.64 -3.42 9.36
C PHE A 111 9.58 -4.87 9.87
N PRO A 112 8.37 -5.41 10.10
CA PRO A 112 8.23 -6.83 10.36
C PRO A 112 8.46 -7.63 9.08
N GLU A 113 8.90 -8.88 9.24
CA GLU A 113 8.96 -9.85 8.15
C GLU A 113 7.56 -10.40 7.86
N PHE A 114 7.22 -10.51 6.58
CA PHE A 114 5.92 -10.95 6.10
C PHE A 114 6.00 -12.35 5.48
N LYS A 115 5.06 -13.22 5.85
CA LYS A 115 4.87 -14.55 5.23
C LYS A 115 3.89 -14.50 4.05
N VAL A 116 3.87 -13.37 3.35
CA VAL A 116 2.97 -13.16 2.23
C VAL A 116 3.47 -13.89 0.99
N LYS A 117 2.56 -14.60 0.32
CA LYS A 117 2.80 -15.23 -0.99
C LYS A 117 2.28 -14.36 -2.13
N ALA A 118 1.26 -13.53 -1.85
CA ALA A 118 0.71 -12.61 -2.83
C ALA A 118 0.58 -11.19 -2.26
N LEU A 119 1.12 -10.23 -3.00
CA LEU A 119 1.08 -8.81 -2.64
C LEU A 119 0.41 -8.00 -3.74
N THR A 120 -0.44 -7.05 -3.35
CA THR A 120 -1.10 -6.14 -4.28
C THR A 120 -0.89 -4.69 -3.84
N PHE A 121 -0.44 -3.84 -4.75
CA PHE A 121 -0.35 -2.40 -4.53
C PHE A 121 -1.42 -1.70 -5.35
N GLU A 122 -2.32 -0.98 -4.68
CA GLU A 122 -3.34 -0.13 -5.29
C GLU A 122 -2.97 1.34 -5.12
N THR A 123 -2.17 1.87 -6.05
CA THR A 123 -1.59 3.21 -5.90
C THR A 123 -1.32 3.88 -7.25
N VAL A 124 -1.06 5.18 -7.21
CA VAL A 124 -0.33 5.88 -8.26
C VAL A 124 1.17 5.67 -8.05
N ILE A 125 1.97 5.68 -9.12
CA ILE A 125 3.43 5.53 -9.06
C ILE A 125 4.08 6.90 -8.97
N PHE A 126 4.73 7.19 -7.84
CA PHE A 126 5.42 8.45 -7.57
C PHE A 126 6.35 8.30 -6.36
N ARG A 127 7.31 9.22 -6.19
CA ARG A 127 8.42 9.05 -5.23
C ARG A 127 7.99 8.70 -3.79
N TYR A 128 6.85 9.20 -3.34
CA TYR A 128 6.40 9.05 -1.95
C TYR A 128 5.84 7.67 -1.62
N VAL A 129 5.75 6.75 -2.58
CA VAL A 129 5.38 5.34 -2.33
C VAL A 129 6.54 4.37 -2.53
N ILE A 130 7.64 4.81 -3.14
CA ILE A 130 8.74 3.93 -3.55
C ILE A 130 9.49 3.34 -2.36
N PRO A 131 9.91 4.12 -1.34
CA PRO A 131 10.63 3.54 -0.20
C PRO A 131 9.82 2.46 0.53
N GLY A 132 8.52 2.67 0.70
CA GLY A 132 7.63 1.71 1.34
C GLY A 132 7.46 0.44 0.51
N ILE A 133 7.30 0.57 -0.80
CA ILE A 133 7.24 -0.58 -1.72
C ILE A 133 8.55 -1.38 -1.66
N GLU A 134 9.71 -0.70 -1.80
CA GLU A 134 11.03 -1.34 -1.73
C GLU A 134 11.17 -2.14 -0.44
N ARG A 135 10.83 -1.50 0.69
CA ARG A 135 10.95 -2.13 2.01
C ARG A 135 10.01 -3.31 2.19
N LEU A 136 8.76 -3.22 1.72
CA LEU A 136 7.80 -4.32 1.77
C LEU A 136 8.30 -5.54 0.98
N LEU A 137 8.86 -5.32 -0.20
CA LEU A 137 9.41 -6.41 -1.03
C LEU A 137 10.60 -7.08 -0.34
N GLN A 138 11.52 -6.30 0.24
CA GLN A 138 12.67 -6.82 0.99
C GLN A 138 12.26 -7.66 2.21
N ASN A 139 11.13 -7.32 2.84
CA ASN A 139 10.60 -8.03 4.01
C ASN A 139 9.60 -9.15 3.64
N SER A 140 9.46 -9.48 2.35
CA SER A 140 8.55 -10.54 1.86
C SER A 140 9.34 -11.62 1.10
N PRO A 141 10.15 -12.44 1.79
CA PRO A 141 11.04 -13.40 1.15
C PRO A 141 10.30 -14.49 0.35
N ASP A 142 9.08 -14.83 0.79
CA ASP A 142 8.25 -15.89 0.20
C ASP A 142 7.26 -15.37 -0.87
N LEU A 143 7.50 -14.18 -1.42
CA LEU A 143 6.60 -13.55 -2.38
C LEU A 143 6.64 -14.23 -3.76
N GLU A 144 5.57 -14.95 -4.10
CA GLU A 144 5.40 -15.65 -5.39
C GLU A 144 4.71 -14.77 -6.44
N LYS A 145 3.77 -13.90 -6.02
CA LYS A 145 2.95 -13.10 -6.93
C LYS A 145 2.84 -11.64 -6.49
N LEU A 146 3.12 -10.72 -7.42
CA LEU A 146 2.88 -9.29 -7.23
C LEU A 146 1.82 -8.79 -8.22
N THR A 147 0.88 -7.99 -7.72
CA THR A 147 -0.08 -7.25 -8.57
C THR A 147 0.10 -5.75 -8.35
N LEU A 148 0.43 -5.02 -9.41
CA LEU A 148 0.49 -3.56 -9.41
C LEU A 148 -0.77 -3.03 -10.08
N ARG A 149 -1.69 -2.47 -9.28
CA ARG A 149 -2.88 -1.81 -9.78
C ARG A 149 -2.67 -0.30 -9.76
N VAL A 150 -2.29 0.23 -10.92
CA VAL A 150 -2.06 1.66 -11.12
C VAL A 150 -3.38 2.37 -11.36
N LYS A 151 -3.87 3.07 -10.33
CA LYS A 151 -5.15 3.79 -10.38
C LYS A 151 -5.05 5.12 -9.64
N ASN A 152 -5.87 6.08 -10.04
CA ASN A 152 -6.00 7.32 -9.29
C ASN A 152 -6.58 7.04 -7.90
N CYS A 153 -5.95 7.61 -6.88
CA CYS A 153 -6.43 7.59 -5.51
C CYS A 153 -6.25 8.97 -4.90
N ASN A 154 -7.11 9.33 -3.94
CA ASN A 154 -6.90 10.51 -3.12
C ASN A 154 -5.67 10.23 -2.25
N THR A 155 -4.54 10.86 -2.58
CA THR A 155 -3.28 10.69 -1.87
C THR A 155 -3.13 11.74 -0.76
N ILE A 156 -2.35 11.41 0.28
CA ILE A 156 -1.82 12.42 1.21
C ILE A 156 -0.99 13.38 0.36
N THR A 157 -1.24 14.69 0.51
CA THR A 157 -0.55 15.65 -0.35
C THR A 157 0.95 15.70 -0.02
N GLU A 158 1.74 15.96 -1.06
CA GLU A 158 3.19 16.05 -1.00
C GLU A 158 3.63 17.07 0.06
N GLU A 159 2.92 18.20 0.13
CA GLU A 159 3.14 19.26 1.12
C GLU A 159 3.05 18.76 2.56
N HIS A 160 2.07 17.90 2.89
CA HIS A 160 1.94 17.37 4.26
C HIS A 160 3.12 16.48 4.64
N LEU A 161 3.58 15.63 3.72
CA LEU A 161 4.71 14.72 3.94
C LEU A 161 6.02 15.50 4.07
N ASP A 162 6.26 16.45 3.16
CA ASP A 162 7.48 17.26 3.17
C ASP A 162 7.53 18.21 4.38
N LYS A 163 6.41 18.84 4.74
CA LYS A 163 6.33 19.70 5.94
C LYS A 163 6.65 18.90 7.21
N PHE A 164 6.15 17.67 7.31
CA PHE A 164 6.46 16.80 8.43
C PHE A 164 7.96 16.46 8.48
N LEU A 165 8.56 16.01 7.38
CA LEU A 165 10.00 15.72 7.35
C LEU A 165 10.87 16.94 7.66
N ASN A 166 10.50 18.11 7.14
CA ASN A 166 11.17 19.36 7.46
C ASN A 166 11.09 19.69 8.95
N SER A 167 9.95 19.45 9.61
CA SER A 167 9.83 19.63 11.07
C SER A 167 10.69 18.66 11.88
N GLN A 168 11.07 17.51 11.30
CA GLN A 168 12.03 16.56 11.89
C GLN A 168 13.49 16.92 11.55
N GLY A 169 13.74 18.05 10.86
CA GLY A 169 15.07 18.48 10.45
C GLY A 169 15.69 17.65 9.31
N LEU A 170 14.87 16.92 8.55
CA LEU A 170 15.32 16.05 7.47
C LEU A 170 15.19 16.73 6.10
N ASN A 171 16.22 16.60 5.25
CA ASN A 171 16.18 17.10 3.88
C ASN A 171 15.34 16.17 2.98
N THR A 172 14.21 16.68 2.48
CA THR A 172 13.23 15.94 1.69
C THR A 172 13.77 15.45 0.34
N ASP A 173 14.54 16.26 -0.38
CA ASP A 173 15.06 15.92 -1.72
C ASP A 173 16.12 14.81 -1.69
N GLN A 174 16.77 14.58 -0.55
CA GLN A 174 17.72 13.48 -0.36
C GLN A 174 17.02 12.21 0.14
N ARG A 175 15.99 12.34 0.99
CA ARG A 175 15.39 11.21 1.71
C ARG A 175 14.35 10.43 0.90
N TRP A 176 13.62 11.08 0.01
CA TRP A 176 12.65 10.39 -0.86
C TRP A 176 13.29 9.70 -2.08
N ARG A 177 14.62 9.74 -2.21
CA ARG A 177 15.30 9.06 -3.32
C ARG A 177 15.34 7.55 -3.04
N SER A 178 14.90 6.79 -4.03
CA SER A 178 15.12 5.33 -4.03
C SER A 178 16.62 5.03 -4.03
N LYS A 179 17.00 3.94 -3.37
CA LYS A 179 18.39 3.49 -3.29
C LYS A 179 18.93 3.01 -4.64
N ASP A 180 18.06 2.81 -5.62
CA ASP A 180 18.40 2.46 -7.01
C ASP A 180 18.92 3.66 -7.85
N GLY A 181 18.83 4.89 -7.35
CA GLY A 181 19.25 6.10 -8.07
C GLY A 181 18.26 6.60 -9.13
N VAL A 182 17.10 5.96 -9.29
CA VAL A 182 16.06 6.34 -10.25
C VAL A 182 15.40 7.66 -9.82
N LEU A 183 15.23 8.56 -10.78
CA LEU A 183 14.51 9.82 -10.59
C LEU A 183 13.00 9.60 -10.76
N TRP A 184 12.33 9.42 -9.62
CA TRP A 184 10.87 9.31 -9.56
C TRP A 184 10.18 10.66 -9.68
N ASN A 185 9.01 10.67 -10.31
CA ASN A 185 8.13 11.83 -10.39
C ASN A 185 7.79 12.39 -9.00
N LYS A 186 7.77 13.73 -8.88
CA LYS A 186 7.28 14.46 -7.69
C LYS A 186 5.76 14.31 -7.58
N SER A 187 5.08 14.62 -8.68
CA SER A 187 3.62 14.58 -8.77
C SER A 187 3.07 13.25 -9.25
N HIS A 188 2.05 12.77 -8.54
CA HIS A 188 1.22 11.63 -8.93
C HIS A 188 0.52 11.82 -10.29
N GLN A 189 0.44 13.04 -10.82
CA GLN A 189 -0.19 13.30 -12.12
C GLN A 189 0.74 12.99 -13.31
N ASN A 190 2.06 12.91 -13.09
CA ASN A 190 3.06 12.83 -14.16
C ASN A 190 3.67 11.43 -14.26
N VAL A 191 2.83 10.40 -14.39
CA VAL A 191 3.28 9.01 -14.59
C VAL A 191 3.49 8.74 -16.07
N GLU A 192 4.60 8.08 -16.41
CA GLU A 192 5.03 7.75 -17.77
C GLU A 192 5.44 6.28 -17.82
N ALA A 193 5.59 5.70 -19.00
CA ALA A 193 5.97 4.29 -19.18
C ALA A 193 7.27 3.95 -18.45
N LYS A 194 8.29 4.81 -18.57
CA LYS A 194 9.57 4.66 -17.88
C LYS A 194 9.41 4.48 -16.36
N HIS A 195 8.48 5.19 -15.73
CA HIS A 195 8.24 5.06 -14.28
C HIS A 195 7.65 3.69 -13.92
N VAL A 196 6.77 3.15 -14.76
CA VAL A 196 6.23 1.80 -14.57
C VAL A 196 7.32 0.74 -14.79
N VAL A 197 8.14 0.90 -15.83
CA VAL A 197 9.28 0.01 -16.12
C VAL A 197 10.26 0.00 -14.95
N SER A 198 10.69 1.16 -14.46
CA SER A 198 11.58 1.25 -13.31
C SER A 198 10.99 0.62 -12.06
N LEU A 199 9.66 0.66 -11.87
CA LEU A 199 9.03 0.01 -10.72
C LEU A 199 9.09 -1.51 -10.84
N VAL A 200 8.87 -2.04 -12.05
CA VAL A 200 9.01 -3.46 -12.34
C VAL A 200 10.46 -3.92 -12.13
N GLU A 201 11.44 -3.14 -12.56
CA GLU A 201 12.87 -3.42 -12.31
C GLU A 201 13.19 -3.41 -10.81
N LEU A 202 12.69 -2.43 -10.07
CA LEU A 202 12.82 -2.36 -8.61
C LEU A 202 12.21 -3.61 -7.95
N VAL A 203 11.08 -4.10 -8.45
CA VAL A 203 10.46 -5.34 -7.96
C VAL A 203 11.40 -6.53 -8.17
N PHE A 204 11.94 -6.70 -9.38
CA PHE A 204 12.86 -7.81 -9.67
C PHE A 204 14.13 -7.76 -8.82
N LYS A 205 14.65 -6.55 -8.55
CA LYS A 205 15.84 -6.37 -7.72
C LYS A 205 15.60 -6.76 -6.25
N ASN A 206 14.37 -6.61 -5.75
CA ASN A 206 14.04 -6.78 -4.34
C ASN A 206 13.30 -8.09 -4.03
N THR A 207 13.12 -8.98 -5.01
CA THR A 207 12.41 -10.26 -4.82
C THR A 207 13.26 -11.43 -5.29
N LYS A 208 13.16 -12.58 -4.58
CA LYS A 208 13.99 -13.77 -4.87
C LYS A 208 13.25 -14.83 -5.68
N ILE A 209 12.01 -15.14 -5.29
CA ILE A 209 11.23 -16.27 -5.84
C ILE A 209 10.01 -15.83 -6.64
N LEU A 210 9.97 -14.57 -7.08
CA LEU A 210 8.81 -14.01 -7.75
C LEU A 210 8.53 -14.74 -9.07
N ASP A 211 7.35 -15.36 -9.16
CA ASP A 211 6.91 -16.11 -10.33
C ASP A 211 6.16 -15.24 -11.32
N LYS A 212 5.31 -14.34 -10.81
CA LYS A 212 4.41 -13.55 -11.64
C LYS A 212 4.22 -12.12 -11.17
N ILE A 213 4.34 -11.18 -12.10
CA ILE A 213 3.92 -9.79 -11.96
C ILE A 213 2.69 -9.56 -12.83
N VAL A 214 1.64 -8.99 -12.24
CA VAL A 214 0.43 -8.56 -12.93
C VAL A 214 0.35 -7.04 -12.89
N LEU A 215 0.38 -6.39 -14.05
CA LEU A 215 0.21 -4.94 -14.18
C LEU A 215 -1.21 -4.65 -14.63
N LEU A 216 -1.96 -3.94 -13.79
CA LEU A 216 -3.33 -3.48 -14.06
C LEU A 216 -3.32 -1.97 -14.17
N LEU A 217 -3.51 -1.45 -15.39
CA LEU A 217 -3.49 -0.01 -15.65
C LEU A 217 -4.91 0.53 -15.79
N ASN A 218 -5.22 1.62 -15.07
CA ASN A 218 -6.47 2.38 -15.23
C ASN A 218 -6.53 3.05 -16.62
N GLU A 219 -7.74 3.28 -17.13
CA GLU A 219 -8.03 3.84 -18.46
C GLU A 219 -7.21 5.10 -18.79
N ARG A 220 -7.01 6.00 -17.81
CA ARG A 220 -6.19 7.21 -17.98
C ARG A 220 -4.73 6.93 -18.36
N TYR A 221 -4.19 5.78 -17.97
CA TYR A 221 -2.83 5.35 -18.28
C TYR A 221 -2.79 4.39 -19.48
N THR A 222 -3.93 3.82 -19.88
CA THR A 222 -3.98 2.82 -20.96
C THR A 222 -3.76 3.42 -22.35
N GLY A 223 -4.09 4.70 -22.57
CA GLY A 223 -3.98 5.33 -23.90
C GLY A 223 -2.55 5.68 -24.31
N SER A 224 -1.76 6.28 -23.42
CA SER A 224 -0.42 6.80 -23.73
C SER A 224 0.73 5.87 -23.36
N ILE A 225 0.53 4.95 -22.41
CA ILE A 225 1.64 4.20 -21.78
C ILE A 225 1.61 2.71 -22.16
N SER A 226 0.44 2.15 -22.51
CA SER A 226 0.28 0.70 -22.68
C SER A 226 1.10 0.11 -23.83
N GLY A 227 1.14 0.78 -25.00
CA GLY A 227 1.90 0.29 -26.16
C GLY A 227 3.40 0.22 -25.90
N GLU A 228 3.95 1.29 -25.30
CA GLU A 228 5.37 1.36 -24.92
C GLU A 228 5.70 0.34 -23.82
N LEU A 229 4.81 0.12 -22.86
CA LEU A 229 5.01 -0.87 -21.81
C LEU A 229 4.99 -2.30 -22.34
N VAL A 230 4.04 -2.63 -23.22
CA VAL A 230 3.98 -3.96 -23.82
C VAL A 230 5.25 -4.21 -24.63
N ALA A 231 5.69 -3.24 -25.45
CA ALA A 231 6.94 -3.37 -26.18
C ALA A 231 8.13 -3.57 -25.23
N THR A 232 8.24 -2.73 -24.20
CA THR A 232 9.37 -2.75 -23.27
C THR A 232 9.39 -3.97 -22.36
N LEU A 233 8.24 -4.49 -21.93
CA LEU A 233 8.18 -5.61 -20.98
C LEU A 233 7.88 -6.97 -21.64
N SER A 234 7.59 -7.00 -22.96
CA SER A 234 7.25 -8.21 -23.72
C SER A 234 8.31 -9.32 -23.64
N HIS A 235 9.57 -8.95 -23.44
CA HIS A 235 10.67 -9.91 -23.33
C HIS A 235 10.71 -10.63 -21.98
N ASN A 236 9.91 -10.20 -20.99
CA ASN A 236 9.88 -10.78 -19.67
C ASN A 236 8.62 -11.65 -19.47
N ASN A 237 8.80 -12.97 -19.57
CA ASN A 237 7.71 -13.95 -19.45
C ASN A 237 7.01 -13.97 -18.08
N LYS A 238 7.62 -13.38 -17.03
CA LYS A 238 7.02 -13.25 -15.70
C LYS A 238 6.04 -12.08 -15.60
N VAL A 239 6.05 -11.14 -16.54
CA VAL A 239 5.22 -9.95 -16.52
C VAL A 239 4.00 -10.15 -17.40
N SER A 240 2.81 -9.88 -16.84
CA SER A 240 1.55 -9.88 -17.57
C SER A 240 0.88 -8.53 -17.43
N THR A 241 0.56 -7.90 -18.56
CA THR A 241 -0.10 -6.59 -18.61
C THR A 241 -1.55 -6.76 -19.02
N SER A 242 -2.48 -6.20 -18.27
CA SER A 242 -3.88 -6.12 -18.69
C SER A 242 -4.51 -4.78 -18.31
N ARG A 243 -5.59 -4.46 -19.02
CA ARG A 243 -6.38 -3.27 -18.75
C ARG A 243 -7.23 -3.51 -17.50
N SER A 244 -7.17 -2.58 -16.54
CA SER A 244 -8.12 -2.56 -15.44
C SER A 244 -9.44 -2.05 -16.00
N THR A 245 -10.46 -2.91 -16.07
CA THR A 245 -11.84 -2.43 -16.14
C THR A 245 -12.18 -1.92 -14.76
N ASP A 246 -12.18 -0.60 -14.56
CA ASP A 246 -12.80 -0.02 -13.39
C ASP A 246 -14.30 -0.29 -13.50
N THR A 247 -14.77 -1.43 -12.99
CA THR A 247 -16.03 -1.37 -12.29
C THR A 247 -15.76 -0.48 -11.09
N SER A 248 -16.62 0.51 -10.91
CA SER A 248 -16.77 1.20 -9.63
C SER A 248 -17.19 0.16 -8.59
N ASP A 249 -16.31 -0.76 -8.25
CA ASP A 249 -16.48 -1.60 -7.09
C ASP A 249 -16.35 -0.63 -5.93
N GLY A 250 -17.51 -0.38 -5.32
CA GLY A 250 -17.64 0.32 -4.08
C GLY A 250 -16.51 -0.10 -3.16
N TRP A 251 -15.90 0.92 -2.57
CA TRP A 251 -14.98 0.77 -1.46
C TRP A 251 -15.46 -0.23 -0.44
#